data_AF-A0A923ZMS3-F1
#
_entry.id   AF-A0A923ZMS3-F1
#
_cell.length_a   1.000
_cell.length_b   1.000
_cell.length_c   1.000
_cell.angle_alpha   90.00
_cell.angle_beta   90.00
_cell.angle_gamma   90.00
#
_symmetry.space_group_name_H-M   'P 1'
#
loop_
_entity.id
_entity.type
_entity.pdbx_description
1 polymer ?
#
loop_
_entity_poly.entity_id
_entity_poly.type
_entity_poly.pdbx_seq_one_letter_code
_entity_poly.pdbx_strand_id
1 'polypeptide(L)'
;MKIIKLLIIYVLCTTNLYAQENVESKFSFNHLALSVKDVNRSAEFYATVLQLPEILNRTKMEGIRWFTLTDGKELHLISIIKEPI
;
A
#
# COMPACT_ATOMS: atom_id res chain seq x y z
N MET A 1 44.48 -23.90 -30.23
CA MET A 1 43.01 -23.82 -30.51
C MET A 1 42.11 -24.05 -29.29
N LYS A 2 42.44 -24.97 -28.36
CA LYS A 2 41.61 -25.25 -27.17
C LYS A 2 41.38 -24.03 -26.27
N ILE A 3 42.44 -23.26 -26.00
CA ILE A 3 42.38 -22.04 -25.17
C ILE A 3 41.48 -20.97 -25.81
N ILE A 4 41.57 -20.78 -27.13
CA ILE A 4 40.74 -19.81 -27.88
C ILE A 4 39.26 -20.20 -27.80
N LYS A 5 38.93 -21.49 -27.94
CA LYS A 5 37.55 -21.99 -27.78
C LYS A 5 37.02 -21.77 -26.36
N LEU A 6 37.86 -21.96 -25.34
CA LEU A 6 37.52 -21.69 -23.95
C LEU A 6 37.23 -20.20 -23.72
N LEU A 7 38.04 -19.32 -24.32
CA LEU A 7 37.92 -17.87 -24.19
C LEU A 7 36.64 -17.36 -24.87
N ILE A 8 36.28 -17.93 -26.02
CA ILE A 8 35.01 -17.65 -26.71
C ILE A 8 33.81 -18.09 -25.86
N ILE A 9 33.85 -19.29 -25.27
CA ILE A 9 32.79 -19.77 -24.38
C ILE A 9 32.65 -18.88 -23.15
N TYR A 10 33.76 -18.45 -22.56
CA TYR A 10 33.76 -17.55 -21.40
C TYR A 10 33.09 -16.20 -21.73
N VAL A 11 33.42 -15.60 -22.87
CA VAL A 11 32.82 -14.35 -23.33
C VAL A 11 31.32 -14.51 -23.61
N LEU A 12 30.89 -15.63 -24.19
CA LEU A 12 29.47 -15.89 -24.47
C LEU A 12 28.65 -16.14 -23.19
N CYS A 13 29.27 -16.67 -22.13
CA CYS A 13 28.61 -16.87 -20.84
C CYS A 13 28.40 -15.57 -20.05
N THR A 14 29.23 -14.54 -20.24
CA THR A 14 29.12 -13.28 -19.47
C THR A 14 28.11 -12.29 -20.04
N THR A 15 27.74 -12.38 -21.31
CA THR A 15 26.81 -11.44 -21.97
C THR A 15 25.33 -11.73 -21.73
N ASN A 16 24.99 -12.81 -20.99
CA ASN A 16 23.60 -13.24 -20.74
C ASN A 16 23.15 -13.07 -19.28
N LEU A 17 23.90 -12.33 -18.46
CA LEU A 17 23.56 -12.07 -17.06
C LEU A 17 22.60 -10.87 -16.92
N TYR A 18 21.39 -10.99 -17.47
CA TYR A 18 20.28 -10.09 -17.12
C TYR A 18 19.37 -10.83 -16.12
N ALA A 19 19.79 -10.85 -14.85
CA ALA A 19 19.06 -11.57 -13.81
C ALA A 19 17.92 -10.77 -13.16
N GLN A 20 17.82 -9.46 -13.41
CA GLN A 20 16.77 -8.62 -12.86
C GLN A 20 16.32 -7.62 -13.91
N GLU A 21 15.08 -7.74 -14.37
CA GLU A 21 14.39 -6.58 -14.93
C GLU A 21 14.34 -5.51 -13.84
N ASN A 22 14.56 -4.24 -14.20
CA ASN A 22 14.22 -3.11 -13.35
C ASN A 22 12.69 -3.01 -13.26
N VAL A 23 12.04 -4.02 -12.68
CA VAL A 23 10.68 -3.88 -12.22
C VAL A 23 10.80 -2.92 -11.06
N GLU A 24 10.54 -1.63 -11.32
CA GLU A 24 10.25 -0.68 -10.26
C GLU A 24 9.12 -1.31 -9.44
N SER A 25 9.47 -1.94 -8.32
CA SER A 25 8.49 -2.42 -7.37
C SER A 25 7.86 -1.17 -6.78
N LYS A 26 6.75 -0.73 -7.39
CA LYS A 26 5.99 0.43 -6.93
C LYS A 26 5.28 0.07 -5.64
N PHE A 27 6.02 0.18 -4.54
CA PHE A 27 5.44 0.13 -3.22
C PHE A 27 4.42 1.26 -3.10
N SER A 28 3.20 0.92 -2.73
CA SER A 28 2.11 1.87 -2.55
C SER A 28 1.22 1.45 -1.40
N PHE A 29 0.55 2.43 -0.81
CA PHE A 29 -0.44 2.20 0.23
C PHE A 29 -1.83 2.14 -0.38
N ASN A 30 -2.58 1.10 -0.01
CA ASN A 30 -3.98 0.94 -0.41
C ASN A 30 -4.95 1.53 0.62
N HIS A 31 -4.57 1.58 1.90
CA HIS A 31 -5.39 2.17 2.95
C HIS A 31 -4.54 2.63 4.14
N LEU A 32 -5.08 3.54 4.93
CA LEU A 32 -4.54 4.00 6.20
C LEU A 32 -5.59 3.83 7.30
N ALA A 33 -5.22 3.18 8.41
CA ALA A 33 -6.06 3.09 9.61
C ALA A 33 -5.58 4.10 10.66
N LEU A 34 -6.50 4.96 11.13
CA LEU A 34 -6.24 5.96 12.16
C LEU A 34 -7.03 5.63 13.43
N SER A 35 -6.31 5.47 14.54
CA SER A 35 -6.92 5.37 15.87
C SER A 35 -7.47 6.74 16.27
N VAL A 36 -8.74 6.82 16.66
CA VAL A 36 -9.41 8.06 17.03
C VAL A 36 -10.20 7.90 18.32
N LYS A 37 -10.31 8.97 19.10
CA LYS A 37 -11.05 8.95 20.37
C LYS A 37 -12.55 8.71 20.19
N ASP A 38 -13.13 9.35 19.19
CA ASP A 38 -14.56 9.28 18.86
C ASP A 38 -14.69 9.14 17.34
N VAL A 39 -15.16 7.98 16.90
CA VAL A 39 -15.27 7.67 15.46
C VAL A 39 -16.35 8.51 14.78
N ASN A 40 -17.43 8.89 15.47
CA ASN A 40 -18.53 9.66 14.89
C ASN A 40 -18.13 11.13 14.73
N ARG A 41 -17.50 11.71 15.75
CA ARG A 41 -16.98 13.09 15.67
C ARG A 41 -15.89 13.21 14.61
N SER A 42 -15.02 12.20 14.51
CA SER A 42 -13.99 12.17 13.47
C SER A 42 -14.61 12.00 12.09
N ALA A 43 -15.56 11.08 11.92
CA ALA A 43 -16.28 10.87 10.67
C ALA A 43 -16.99 12.15 10.19
N GLU A 44 -17.61 12.92 11.08
CA GLU A 44 -18.23 14.21 10.77
C GLU A 44 -17.22 15.21 10.17
N PHE A 45 -16.02 15.30 10.75
CA PHE A 45 -14.95 16.15 10.24
C PHE A 45 -14.51 15.71 8.84
N TYR A 46 -14.22 14.42 8.65
CA TYR A 46 -13.77 13.90 7.35
C TYR A 46 -14.86 14.00 6.28
N ALA A 47 -16.14 13.81 6.63
CA ALA A 47 -17.27 13.92 5.72
C ALA A 47 -17.65 15.36 5.37
N THR A 48 -17.55 16.29 6.32
CA THR A 48 -18.10 17.65 6.15
C THR A 48 -17.04 18.68 5.80
N VAL A 49 -15.89 18.62 6.49
CA VAL A 49 -14.80 19.58 6.29
C VAL A 49 -13.94 19.16 5.12
N LEU A 50 -13.56 17.87 5.08
CA LEU A 50 -12.72 17.32 4.01
C LEU A 50 -13.53 16.73 2.87
N GLN A 51 -14.86 16.66 2.99
CA GLN A 51 -15.78 16.20 1.95
C GLN A 51 -15.44 14.80 1.39
N LEU A 52 -14.86 13.94 2.24
CA LEU A 52 -14.54 12.57 1.85
C LEU A 52 -15.82 11.74 1.77
N PRO A 53 -16.07 10.99 0.68
CA PRO A 53 -17.21 10.10 0.60
C PRO A 53 -17.04 8.91 1.54
N GLU A 54 -18.04 8.67 2.37
CA GLU A 54 -18.08 7.49 3.22
C GLU A 54 -18.41 6.24 2.41
N ILE A 55 -17.78 5.12 2.75
CA ILE A 55 -18.00 3.82 2.12
C ILE A 55 -18.40 2.77 3.16
N LEU A 56 -19.01 1.67 2.68
CA LEU A 56 -19.48 0.59 3.54
C LEU A 56 -18.35 0.02 4.40
N ASN A 57 -18.51 0.08 5.73
CA ASN A 57 -17.66 -0.65 6.66
C ASN A 57 -17.88 -2.17 6.49
N ARG A 58 -16.90 -2.86 5.91
CA ARG A 58 -16.99 -4.31 5.65
C ARG A 58 -16.66 -5.19 6.86
N THR A 59 -16.13 -4.61 7.93
CA THR A 59 -15.89 -5.36 9.18
C THR A 59 -17.19 -5.65 9.93
N LYS A 60 -18.25 -4.86 9.67
CA LYS A 60 -19.52 -4.90 10.40
C LYS A 60 -19.37 -4.71 11.91
N MET A 61 -18.27 -4.09 12.35
CA MET A 61 -18.01 -3.78 13.75
C MET A 61 -18.36 -2.31 14.03
N GLU A 62 -19.03 -2.06 15.14
CA GLU A 62 -19.21 -0.72 15.67
C GLU A 62 -17.85 -0.09 16.05
N GLY A 63 -17.77 1.23 16.02
CA GLY A 63 -16.51 1.95 16.29
C GLY A 63 -15.53 1.98 15.10
N ILE A 64 -15.95 1.56 13.91
CA ILE A 64 -15.18 1.65 12.66
C ILE A 64 -15.99 2.35 11.56
N ARG A 65 -15.37 3.32 10.89
CA ARG A 65 -15.95 4.09 9.77
C ARG A 65 -14.93 4.21 8.64
N TRP A 66 -15.35 4.03 7.39
CA TRP A 66 -14.43 3.99 6.24
C TRP A 66 -14.76 5.10 5.24
N PHE A 67 -13.72 5.70 4.67
CA PHE A 67 -13.82 6.75 3.66
C PHE A 67 -12.98 6.38 2.45
N THR A 68 -13.43 6.78 1.26
CA THR A 68 -12.62 6.66 0.05
C THR A 68 -11.77 7.92 -0.16
N LEU A 69 -10.55 7.71 -0.62
CA LEU A 69 -9.59 8.70 -1.08
C LEU A 69 -9.43 8.57 -2.60
N THR A 70 -8.52 9.35 -3.19
CA THR A 70 -8.22 9.23 -4.63
C THR A 70 -7.59 7.88 -4.98
N ASP A 71 -7.81 7.44 -6.22
CA ASP A 71 -7.27 6.19 -6.79
C ASP A 71 -7.65 4.92 -6.03
N GLY A 72 -8.86 4.88 -5.44
CA GLY A 72 -9.36 3.70 -4.74
C GLY A 72 -8.66 3.42 -3.39
N LYS A 73 -7.90 4.39 -2.86
CA LYS A 73 -7.32 4.29 -1.52
C LYS A 73 -8.39 4.55 -0.46
N GLU A 74 -8.16 4.06 0.75
CA GLU A 74 -9.14 4.17 1.83
C GLU A 74 -8.55 4.76 3.11
N LEU A 75 -9.37 5.51 3.84
CA LEU A 75 -9.11 5.95 5.21
C LEU A 75 -10.06 5.22 6.14
N HIS A 76 -9.52 4.49 7.11
CA HIS A 76 -10.30 3.79 8.13
C HIS A 76 -10.14 4.49 9.47
N LEU A 77 -11.23 4.93 10.08
CA LEU A 77 -11.25 5.49 11.43
C LEU A 77 -11.65 4.40 12.41
N ILE A 78 -10.90 4.24 13.50
CA ILE A 78 -11.07 3.15 14.46
C ILE A 78 -11.05 3.71 15.89
N SER A 79 -12.12 3.52 16.66
CA SER A 79 -12.20 3.96 18.07
C SER A 79 -12.28 2.83 19.09
N ILE A 80 -12.10 1.58 18.66
CA ILE A 80 -12.16 0.39 19.53
C ILE A 80 -10.82 0.06 20.20
N ILE A 81 -9.74 0.77 19.82
CA ILE A 81 -8.40 0.58 20.38
C ILE A 81 -8.33 1.33 21.71
N LYS A 82 -8.11 0.59 22.81
CA LYS A 82 -8.26 1.11 24.18
C LYS A 82 -7.01 1.78 24.79
N GLU A 83 -5.87 1.82 24.10
CA GLU A 83 -4.60 2.39 24.62
C GLU A 83 -3.73 3.03 23.52
N PRO A 84 -2.85 4.00 23.89
CA PRO A 84 -3.17 5.40 24.07
C PRO A 84 -3.33 6.14 22.72
N ILE A 85 -4.06 7.26 22.77
CA ILE A 85 -4.15 8.24 21.67
C ILE A 85 -3.19 9.38 21.99
#